data_AF-A0A530GLB9-F1
#
_entry.id   AF-A0A530GLB9-F1
#
_cell.length_a   1.000
_cell.length_b   1.000
_cell.length_c   1.000
_cell.angle_alpha   90.00
_cell.angle_beta   90.00
_cell.angle_gamma   90.00
#
_symmetry.space_group_name_H-M   'P 1'
#
loop_
_entity.id
_entity.type
_entity.pdbx_description
1 polymer ?
#
loop_
_entity_poly.entity_id
_entity_poly.type
_entity_poly.pdbx_seq_one_letter_code
_entity_poly.pdbx_strand_id
1 'polypeptide(L)'
;MNDADLHASKSDIIRELFMKTADQTYVVARWCFLNRLYLDFYWNGLHAFEKYLKASLLFNDRSAISPTTKGKEYGHNIERLFAEVRKYAGPLIPKDLKKPSDLQISRWQPESAAKFVERLNRLGDPNNRYNMFGFSQRPDDIY
;
A
#
# COMPACT_ATOMS: atom_id res chain seq x y z
N MET A 1 -2.29 -8.76 -33.37
CA MET A 1 -2.97 -8.24 -32.17
C MET A 1 -3.12 -6.74 -32.39
N ASN A 2 -4.34 -6.20 -32.37
CA ASN A 2 -4.51 -4.75 -32.51
C ASN A 2 -4.19 -4.05 -31.17
N ASP A 3 -4.05 -2.72 -31.16
CA ASP A 3 -3.69 -1.98 -29.94
C ASP A 3 -4.71 -2.14 -28.81
N ALA A 4 -6.01 -2.26 -29.14
CA ALA A 4 -7.05 -2.49 -28.14
C ALA A 4 -6.92 -3.86 -27.46
N ASP A 5 -6.58 -4.91 -28.20
CA ASP A 5 -6.32 -6.25 -27.67
C ASP A 5 -5.10 -6.25 -26.74
N LEU A 6 -4.06 -5.48 -27.08
CA LEU A 6 -2.87 -5.31 -26.24
C LEU A 6 -3.20 -4.59 -24.94
N HIS A 7 -3.98 -3.50 -25.01
CA HIS A 7 -4.44 -2.76 -23.83
C HIS A 7 -5.35 -3.59 -22.91
N ALA A 8 -6.24 -4.39 -23.50
CA ALA A 8 -7.09 -5.32 -22.76
C ALA A 8 -6.24 -6.38 -22.04
N SER A 9 -5.35 -7.05 -22.77
CA SER A 9 -4.44 -8.07 -22.21
C SER A 9 -3.57 -7.51 -21.08
N LYS A 10 -3.02 -6.30 -21.27
CA LYS A 10 -2.25 -5.61 -20.23
C LYS A 10 -3.11 -5.35 -18.99
N SER A 11 -4.33 -4.86 -19.18
CA SER A 11 -5.25 -4.57 -18.07
C SER A 11 -5.58 -5.83 -17.28
N ASP A 12 -5.84 -6.94 -17.96
CA ASP A 12 -6.15 -8.22 -17.32
C ASP A 12 -4.97 -8.74 -16.49
N ILE A 13 -3.74 -8.66 -17.04
CA ILE A 13 -2.52 -9.03 -16.31
C ILE A 13 -2.35 -8.17 -15.04
N ILE A 14 -2.60 -6.85 -15.12
CA ILE A 14 -2.48 -5.96 -13.95
C ILE A 14 -3.53 -6.33 -12.90
N ARG A 15 -4.77 -6.62 -13.30
CA ARG A 15 -5.85 -7.02 -12.39
C ARG A 15 -5.52 -8.32 -11.67
N GLU A 16 -5.09 -9.35 -12.41
CA GLU A 16 -4.82 -10.67 -11.83
C GLU A 16 -3.55 -10.69 -10.97
N LEU A 17 -2.46 -10.07 -11.42
CA LEU A 17 -1.19 -10.15 -10.71
C LEU A 17 -1.07 -9.16 -9.54
N PHE A 18 -1.68 -7.98 -9.65
CA PHE A 18 -1.55 -6.93 -8.64
C PHE A 18 -2.81 -6.70 -7.84
N MET A 19 -3.95 -6.42 -8.47
CA MET A 19 -5.16 -6.04 -7.73
C MET A 19 -5.68 -7.21 -6.89
N LYS A 20 -5.92 -8.36 -7.52
CA LYS A 20 -6.44 -9.55 -6.85
C LYS A 20 -5.53 -10.04 -5.72
N THR A 21 -4.22 -10.01 -5.94
CA THR A 21 -3.27 -10.41 -4.90
C THR A 21 -3.16 -9.34 -3.79
N ALA A 22 -3.34 -8.05 -4.11
CA ALA A 22 -3.44 -6.99 -3.11
C ALA A 22 -4.67 -7.15 -2.22
N ASP A 23 -5.83 -7.46 -2.81
CA ASP A 23 -7.09 -7.73 -2.09
C ASP A 23 -6.90 -8.90 -1.11
N GLN A 24 -6.35 -10.02 -1.59
CA GLN A 24 -6.05 -11.18 -0.75
C GLN A 24 -5.07 -10.84 0.38
N THR A 25 -4.00 -10.10 0.06
CA THR A 25 -3.00 -9.68 1.07
C THR A 25 -3.64 -8.75 2.12
N TYR A 26 -4.53 -7.85 1.70
CA TYR A 26 -5.26 -6.96 2.60
C TYR A 26 -6.18 -7.72 3.56
N VAL A 27 -6.92 -8.72 3.07
CA VAL A 27 -7.75 -9.59 3.92
C VAL A 27 -6.89 -10.30 4.97
N VAL A 28 -5.74 -10.85 4.56
CA VAL A 28 -4.77 -11.46 5.48
C VAL A 28 -4.28 -10.47 6.53
N ALA A 29 -3.94 -9.23 6.12
CA ALA A 29 -3.53 -8.19 7.07
C ALA A 29 -4.60 -7.98 8.15
N ARG A 30 -5.86 -7.76 7.75
CA ARG A 30 -6.96 -7.56 8.73
C ARG A 30 -7.14 -8.75 9.64
N TRP A 31 -7.05 -9.97 9.11
CA TRP A 31 -7.10 -11.19 9.91
C TRP A 31 -5.95 -11.23 10.94
N CYS A 32 -4.73 -10.86 10.55
CA CYS A 32 -3.59 -10.76 11.47
C CYS A 32 -3.86 -9.76 12.60
N PHE A 33 -4.43 -8.58 12.30
CA PHE A 33 -4.77 -7.58 13.31
C PHE A 33 -5.77 -8.14 14.34
N LEU A 34 -6.85 -8.77 13.86
CA LEU A 34 -7.88 -9.37 14.71
C LEU A 34 -7.33 -10.49 15.60
N ASN A 35 -6.30 -11.20 15.14
CA ASN A 35 -5.61 -12.26 15.88
C ASN A 35 -4.38 -11.78 16.66
N ARG A 36 -4.20 -10.46 16.80
CA ARG A 36 -3.07 -9.83 17.55
C ARG A 36 -1.68 -10.14 16.98
N LEU A 37 -1.60 -10.52 15.70
CA LEU A 37 -0.36 -10.72 14.94
C LEU A 37 0.06 -9.39 14.28
N TYR A 38 0.39 -8.38 15.09
CA TYR A 38 0.52 -7.00 14.62
C TYR A 38 1.70 -6.78 13.65
N LEU A 39 2.83 -7.47 13.86
CA LEU A 39 3.96 -7.40 12.92
C LEU A 39 3.56 -7.94 11.54
N ASP A 40 2.86 -9.08 11.50
CA ASP A 40 2.33 -9.63 10.25
C ASP A 40 1.23 -8.73 9.65
N PHE A 41 0.43 -8.04 10.48
CA PHE A 41 -0.52 -7.04 9.99
C PHE A 41 0.19 -5.92 9.22
N TYR A 42 1.22 -5.29 9.79
CA TYR A 42 1.93 -4.20 9.12
C TYR A 42 2.70 -4.69 7.88
N TRP A 43 3.30 -5.88 7.96
CA TRP A 43 3.95 -6.53 6.82
C TRP A 43 2.99 -6.73 5.65
N ASN A 44 1.85 -7.39 5.90
CA ASN A 44 0.85 -7.64 4.87
C ASN A 44 0.19 -6.33 4.39
N GLY A 45 -0.06 -5.38 5.29
CA GLY A 45 -0.59 -4.06 4.95
C GLY A 45 0.33 -3.30 3.99
N LEU A 46 1.64 -3.27 4.27
CA LEU A 46 2.65 -2.66 3.40
C LEU A 46 2.62 -3.31 2.01
N HIS A 47 2.63 -4.64 1.93
CA HIS A 47 2.64 -5.34 0.65
C HIS A 47 1.33 -5.23 -0.15
N ALA A 48 0.18 -5.16 0.52
CA ALA A 48 -1.08 -4.89 -0.15
C ALA A 48 -1.06 -3.49 -0.77
N PHE A 49 -0.64 -2.48 0.02
CA PHE A 49 -0.54 -1.10 -0.46
C PHE A 49 0.49 -0.94 -1.59
N GLU A 50 1.65 -1.58 -1.48
CA GLU A 50 2.68 -1.61 -2.53
C GLU A 50 2.12 -2.12 -3.87
N LYS A 51 1.33 -3.21 -3.84
CA LYS A 51 0.72 -3.78 -5.04
C LYS A 51 -0.32 -2.85 -5.66
N TYR A 52 -1.15 -2.17 -4.86
CA TYR A 52 -2.08 -1.16 -5.38
C TYR A 52 -1.36 0.01 -6.05
N LEU A 53 -0.27 0.51 -5.45
CA LEU A 53 0.52 1.58 -6.05
C LEU A 53 1.16 1.14 -7.37
N LYS A 54 1.71 -0.07 -7.43
CA LYS A 54 2.25 -0.65 -8.67
C LYS A 54 1.16 -0.83 -9.74
N ALA A 55 -0.03 -1.31 -9.37
CA ALA A 55 -1.16 -1.42 -10.29
C ALA A 55 -1.56 -0.04 -10.85
N SER A 56 -1.66 0.98 -9.98
CA SER A 56 -1.98 2.35 -10.37
C SER A 56 -0.98 2.89 -11.39
N LEU A 57 0.33 2.69 -11.18
CA LEU A 57 1.36 3.06 -12.15
C LEU A 57 1.16 2.35 -13.50
N LEU A 58 0.98 1.02 -13.48
CA LEU A 58 0.88 0.23 -14.71
C LEU A 58 -0.36 0.57 -15.54
N PHE A 59 -1.51 0.84 -14.90
CA PHE A 59 -2.73 1.29 -15.57
C PHE A 59 -2.57 2.68 -16.21
N ASN A 60 -1.64 3.48 -15.73
CA ASN A 60 -1.33 4.81 -16.25
C ASN A 60 -0.08 4.81 -17.15
N ASP A 61 0.25 3.65 -17.74
CA ASP A 61 1.41 3.46 -18.64
C ASP A 61 2.77 3.87 -18.04
N ARG A 62 2.89 3.81 -16.70
CA ARG A 62 4.13 4.08 -15.97
C ARG A 62 4.79 2.78 -15.52
N SER A 63 6.11 2.82 -15.38
CA SER A 63 6.90 1.71 -14.87
C SER A 63 6.63 1.47 -13.38
N ALA A 64 6.39 0.22 -13.00
CA ALA A 64 6.39 -0.24 -11.61
C ALA A 64 7.80 -0.57 -11.08
N ILE A 65 8.84 -0.31 -11.88
CA ILE A 65 10.27 -0.48 -11.57
C ILE A 65 10.92 0.90 -11.53
N SER A 66 11.80 1.14 -10.56
CA SER A 66 12.45 2.44 -10.37
C SER A 66 13.41 2.76 -11.53
N PRO A 67 13.32 3.95 -12.14
CA PRO A 67 14.23 4.36 -13.22
C PRO A 67 15.61 4.77 -12.71
N THR A 68 15.77 5.09 -11.42
CA THR A 68 17.02 5.64 -10.85
C THR A 68 18.04 4.57 -10.46
N THR A 69 17.60 3.32 -10.34
CA THR A 69 18.45 2.18 -10.00
C THR A 69 18.37 1.20 -11.16
N LYS A 70 19.39 1.15 -12.03
CA LYS A 70 19.55 0.25 -13.18
C LYS A 70 18.86 -1.13 -13.00
N GLY A 71 17.56 -1.22 -13.30
CA GLY A 71 16.78 -2.45 -13.18
C GLY A 71 16.50 -2.98 -11.76
N LYS A 72 16.67 -2.22 -10.68
CA LYS A 72 16.17 -2.61 -9.34
C LYS A 72 14.78 -2.03 -9.12
N GLU A 73 13.88 -2.86 -8.58
CA GLU A 73 12.54 -2.49 -8.14
C GLU A 73 12.58 -1.23 -7.25
N TYR A 74 11.44 -0.60 -6.97
CA TYR A 74 11.36 0.53 -6.02
C TYR A 74 11.91 0.22 -4.61
N GLY A 75 12.41 -1.00 -4.36
CA GLY A 75 12.61 -1.59 -3.05
C GLY A 75 11.26 -1.72 -2.37
N HIS A 76 11.20 -2.30 -1.18
CA HIS A 76 10.01 -2.23 -0.34
C HIS A 76 9.72 -0.79 0.19
N ASN A 77 10.18 0.25 -0.52
CA ASN A 77 10.00 1.65 -0.16
C ASN A 77 8.71 2.19 -0.82
N ILE A 78 7.60 2.03 -0.10
CA ILE A 78 6.29 2.48 -0.57
C ILE A 78 6.18 4.02 -0.63
N GLU A 79 7.03 4.77 0.08
CA GLU A 79 7.03 6.24 0.02
C GLU A 79 7.40 6.74 -1.38
N ARG A 80 8.38 6.12 -2.02
CA ARG A 80 8.77 6.46 -3.40
C ARG A 80 7.67 6.12 -4.40
N LEU A 81 7.05 4.95 -4.27
CA LEU A 81 5.91 4.56 -5.11
C LEU A 81 4.74 5.54 -4.94
N PHE A 82 4.42 5.88 -3.69
CA PHE A 82 3.36 6.82 -3.36
C PHE A 82 3.64 8.21 -3.93
N ALA A 83 4.89 8.68 -3.87
CA ALA A 83 5.30 9.95 -4.46
C ALA A 83 5.07 9.97 -5.99
N GLU A 84 5.36 8.87 -6.70
CA GLU A 84 5.09 8.76 -8.14
C GLU A 84 3.60 8.74 -8.46
N VAL A 85 2.80 7.97 -7.70
CA VAL A 85 1.34 7.94 -7.86
C VAL A 85 0.74 9.32 -7.63
N ARG A 86 1.20 10.04 -6.60
CA ARG A 86 0.72 11.38 -6.25
C ARG A 86 0.93 12.41 -7.36
N LYS A 87 1.90 12.23 -8.27
CA LYS A 87 2.14 13.16 -9.39
C LYS A 87 0.95 13.26 -10.35
N TYR A 88 0.14 12.22 -10.48
CA TYR A 88 -1.03 12.21 -11.37
C TYR A 88 -2.36 11.99 -10.63
N ALA A 89 -2.35 11.28 -9.49
CA ALA A 89 -3.54 11.02 -8.68
C ALA A 89 -3.68 11.97 -7.47
N GLY A 90 -2.83 12.99 -7.35
CA GLY A 90 -2.79 13.90 -6.20
C GLY A 90 -4.15 14.44 -5.74
N PRO A 91 -5.03 14.92 -6.64
CA PRO A 91 -6.37 15.40 -6.27
C PRO A 91 -7.30 14.33 -5.69
N LEU A 92 -7.05 13.05 -5.99
CA LEU A 92 -7.85 11.91 -5.51
C LEU A 92 -7.35 11.39 -4.15
N ILE A 93 -6.12 11.72 -3.76
CA ILE A 93 -5.53 11.29 -2.50
C ILE A 93 -5.98 12.24 -1.39
N PRO A 94 -6.62 11.74 -0.32
CA PRO A 94 -7.01 12.60 0.79
C PRO A 94 -5.77 13.22 1.43
N LYS A 95 -5.81 14.54 1.67
CA LYS A 95 -4.73 15.22 2.41
C LYS A 95 -4.59 14.65 3.82
N ASP A 96 -5.72 14.46 4.49
CA ASP A 96 -5.84 14.01 5.86
C ASP A 96 -6.80 12.82 5.96
N LEU A 97 -6.40 11.80 6.71
CA LEU A 97 -7.23 10.65 7.04
C LEU A 97 -8.16 11.05 8.20
N LYS A 98 -9.37 11.46 7.84
CA LYS A 98 -10.41 11.86 8.78
C LYS A 98 -11.22 10.64 9.21
N LYS A 99 -11.62 10.64 10.48
CA LYS A 99 -12.51 9.64 11.04
C LYS A 99 -13.83 9.61 10.24
N PRO A 100 -14.27 8.45 9.72
CA PRO A 100 -15.61 8.32 9.15
C PRO A 100 -16.69 8.65 10.19
N SER A 101 -17.75 9.34 9.77
CA SER A 101 -18.82 9.81 10.67
C SER A 101 -19.60 8.67 11.33
N ASP A 102 -19.69 7.54 10.64
CA ASP A 102 -20.36 6.31 11.05
C ASP A 102 -19.46 5.38 11.89
N LEU A 103 -18.17 5.67 12.00
CA LEU A 103 -17.23 4.83 12.74
C LEU A 103 -17.31 5.06 14.25
N GLN A 104 -17.73 4.05 15.00
CA GLN A 104 -17.87 4.11 16.47
C GLN A 104 -16.56 3.75 17.19
N ILE A 105 -15.51 4.55 16.99
CA ILE A 105 -14.24 4.45 17.73
C ILE A 105 -14.00 5.68 18.61
N SER A 106 -13.60 5.47 19.86
CA SER A 106 -13.32 6.53 20.83
C SER A 106 -11.97 7.22 20.62
N ARG A 107 -10.99 6.50 20.05
CA ARG A 107 -9.63 6.97 19.80
C ARG A 107 -9.31 6.89 18.31
N TRP A 108 -9.43 8.03 17.62
CA TRP A 108 -8.95 8.22 16.25
C TRP A 108 -7.75 9.15 16.28
N GLN A 109 -6.66 8.76 15.63
CA GLN A 109 -5.46 9.59 15.50
C GLN A 109 -5.44 10.22 14.11
N PRO A 110 -5.82 11.50 13.96
CA PRO A 110 -5.77 12.15 12.66
C PRO A 110 -4.31 12.22 12.17
N GLU A 111 -4.10 11.77 10.94
CA GLU A 111 -2.79 11.88 10.29
C GLU A 111 -2.97 12.16 8.79
N SER A 112 -1.95 12.78 8.18
CA SER A 112 -1.95 12.99 6.74
C SER A 112 -1.69 11.68 6.01
N ALA A 113 -2.16 11.55 4.77
CA ALA A 113 -1.86 10.36 3.96
C ALA A 113 -0.34 10.13 3.83
N ALA A 114 0.45 11.21 3.72
CA ALA A 114 1.91 11.10 3.69
C ALA A 114 2.49 10.51 4.98
N LYS A 115 2.02 10.95 6.16
CA LYS A 115 2.47 10.40 7.45
C LYS A 115 2.03 8.96 7.66
N PHE A 116 0.83 8.61 7.21
CA PHE A 116 0.37 7.22 7.22
C PHE A 116 1.31 6.34 6.40
N VAL A 117 1.66 6.76 5.18
CA VAL A 117 2.56 5.99 4.30
C VAL A 117 3.96 5.84 4.90
N GLU A 118 4.54 6.91 5.44
CA GLU A 118 5.82 6.86 6.17
C GLU A 118 5.77 5.87 7.34
N ARG A 119 4.70 5.93 8.14
CA ARG A 119 4.50 5.05 9.28
C ARG A 119 4.33 3.59 8.87
N LEU A 120 3.53 3.32 7.83
CA LEU A 120 3.34 1.98 7.29
C LEU A 120 4.65 1.42 6.73
N ASN A 121 5.41 2.24 6.01
CA ASN A 121 6.72 1.87 5.46
C ASN A 121 7.68 1.45 6.58
N ARG A 122 7.73 2.25 7.65
CA ARG A 122 8.55 1.96 8.82
C ARG A 122 8.10 0.70 9.56
N LEU A 123 6.79 0.51 9.78
CA LEU A 123 6.26 -0.60 10.57
C LEU A 123 6.27 -1.94 9.82
N GLY A 124 6.08 -1.90 8.50
CA GLY A 124 6.15 -3.08 7.63
C GLY A 124 7.56 -3.49 7.22
N ASP A 125 8.61 -2.83 7.72
CA ASP A 125 9.99 -3.19 7.42
C ASP A 125 10.33 -4.62 7.92
N PRO A 126 11.02 -5.46 7.12
CA PRO A 126 11.40 -6.81 7.53
C PRO A 126 12.16 -6.87 8.85
N ASN A 127 12.94 -5.84 9.20
CA ASN A 127 13.69 -5.78 10.45
C ASN A 127 12.77 -5.74 11.68
N ASN A 128 11.58 -5.17 11.59
CA ASN A 128 10.60 -5.22 12.68
C ASN A 128 10.07 -6.64 12.88
N ARG A 129 9.92 -7.42 11.79
CA ARG A 129 9.51 -8.82 11.87
C ARG A 129 10.54 -9.68 12.61
N TYR A 130 11.82 -9.32 12.51
CA TYR A 130 12.90 -9.95 13.25
C TYR A 130 13.13 -9.34 14.64
N ASN A 131 12.21 -8.51 15.14
CA ASN A 131 12.29 -7.83 16.44
C ASN A 131 13.57 -7.00 16.65
N MET A 132 14.16 -6.49 15.56
CA MET A 132 15.32 -5.60 15.66
C MET A 132 14.94 -4.23 16.24
N PHE A 133 13.66 -3.83 16.07
CA PHE A 133 13.09 -2.60 16.61
C PHE A 133 11.75 -2.87 17.27
N GLY A 134 11.34 -1.98 18.18
CA GLY A 134 9.99 -2.01 18.76
C GLY A 134 8.93 -1.48 17.79
N PHE A 135 7.71 -2.02 17.89
CA PHE A 135 6.54 -1.51 17.17
C PHE A 135 5.53 -0.92 18.16
N SER A 136 4.67 -0.03 17.67
CA SER A 136 3.54 0.51 18.42
C SER A 136 2.30 0.43 17.56
N GLN A 137 1.30 -0.31 18.05
CA GLN A 137 0.04 -0.50 17.38
C GLN A 137 -1.01 0.51 17.83
N ARG A 138 -1.85 0.95 16.88
CA ARG A 138 -3.00 1.79 17.18
C ARG A 138 -4.31 1.03 16.87
N PRO A 139 -5.32 1.08 17.75
CA PRO A 139 -6.61 0.40 17.53
C PRO A 139 -7.33 0.85 16.25
N ASP A 140 -7.09 2.08 15.81
CA ASP A 140 -7.64 2.68 14.60
C ASP A 140 -6.95 2.20 13.31
N ASP A 141 -5.81 1.50 13.38
CA ASP A 141 -5.07 1.06 12.19
C ASP A 141 -5.81 0.02 11.32
N ILE A 142 -6.84 -0.64 11.85
CA ILE A 142 -7.66 -1.59 11.08
C ILE A 142 -8.64 -0.90 10.10
N TYR A 143 -8.77 0.43 10.18
CA TYR A 143 -9.75 1.23 9.44
C TYR A 143 -9.11 2.10 8.35
#